data_AF-S9SFG1-F1
#
_entry.id   AF-S9SFG1-F1
#
_cell.length_a   1.000
_cell.length_b   1.000
_cell.length_c   1.000
_cell.angle_alpha   90.00
_cell.angle_beta   90.00
_cell.angle_gamma   90.00
#
_symmetry.space_group_name_H-M   'P 1'
#
loop_
_entity.id
_entity.type
_entity.pdbx_description
1 polymer ?
#
loop_
_entity_poly.entity_id
_entity_poly.type
_entity_poly.pdbx_seq_one_letter_code
_entity_poly.pdbx_strand_id
1 'polypeptide(L)'
;MRPWAVRIGVVLLLAIAGVGGGWLLSSKPEPVVPPASAPAADVEAPPAAVELPPSEPAEAPPPTEEASVSPLPHTPQAAFARIQTELNHAAAGRDLTSVDSDSDRLGLVAEALRLILSGDGVGANRTLDTVEATIAARIPSEAKMETDPAQVERQEWLVSYFELLPAPRRKSGDAAVTAAFVRLTLVLRKVDAVLLAGMLPRLSDYDLVARRAMSGPSAFDGRGLKLPCRLAATQRSRLEIAARTLRQLAGPLTDCPVVAARATDFAALERFARDPVQGLATMASHKPVRPGAFATPLIKAAASGSLAEIEAALQGGGDPLRADGRGLTAFHYLAANRTLSAADRARAVALLF
;
A
#
# COMPACT_ATOMS: atom_id res chain seq x y z
N MET A 1 14.47 30.79 -36.06
CA MET A 1 13.86 29.44 -35.97
C MET A 1 14.74 28.48 -36.78
N ARG A 2 15.55 27.65 -36.11
CA ARG A 2 16.42 26.63 -36.74
C ARG A 2 15.94 25.25 -36.30
N PRO A 3 15.73 24.26 -37.20
CA PRO A 3 15.36 22.92 -36.80
C PRO A 3 16.62 22.15 -36.34
N TRP A 4 16.57 21.63 -35.12
CA TRP A 4 17.58 20.71 -34.59
C TRP A 4 17.19 19.27 -34.96
N ALA A 5 17.98 18.67 -35.86
CA ALA A 5 17.85 17.26 -36.24
C ALA A 5 18.64 16.40 -35.25
N VAL A 6 17.94 15.68 -34.38
CA VAL A 6 18.53 14.67 -33.48
C VAL A 6 18.76 13.38 -34.27
N ARG A 7 20.03 13.03 -34.47
CA ARG A 7 20.45 11.72 -35.03
C ARG A 7 20.40 10.67 -33.92
N ILE A 8 19.44 9.75 -34.00
CA ILE A 8 19.42 8.54 -33.16
C ILE A 8 20.31 7.49 -33.82
N GLY A 9 21.43 7.18 -33.17
CA GLY A 9 22.32 6.09 -33.56
C GLY A 9 21.74 4.75 -33.12
N VAL A 10 21.47 3.87 -34.08
CA VAL A 10 21.14 2.46 -33.86
C VAL A 10 22.43 1.74 -33.48
N VAL A 11 22.52 1.23 -32.24
CA VAL A 11 23.61 0.36 -31.80
C VAL A 11 23.14 -1.09 -31.73
N LEU A 12 24.00 -1.93 -32.29
CA LEU A 12 23.89 -3.32 -32.70
C LEU A 12 23.75 -4.30 -31.53
N LEU A 13 22.87 -5.29 -31.71
CA LEU A 13 22.72 -6.49 -30.86
C LEU A 13 23.99 -7.36 -30.90
N LEU A 14 24.53 -7.67 -29.71
CA LEU A 14 25.53 -8.73 -29.51
C LEU A 14 24.87 -9.89 -28.77
N ALA A 15 24.75 -11.01 -29.46
CA ALA A 15 24.33 -12.29 -28.91
C ALA A 15 25.50 -12.93 -28.13
N ILE A 16 25.27 -13.31 -26.87
CA ILE A 16 26.19 -14.17 -26.11
C ILE A 16 25.45 -15.47 -25.82
N ALA A 17 25.81 -16.52 -26.56
CA ALA A 17 25.54 -17.90 -26.21
C ALA A 17 26.58 -18.35 -25.18
N GLY A 18 26.13 -18.63 -23.96
CA GLY A 18 26.96 -19.13 -22.86
C GLY A 18 26.51 -20.52 -22.42
N VAL A 19 27.28 -21.53 -22.82
CA VAL A 19 27.24 -22.92 -22.37
C VAL A 19 27.88 -23.01 -20.98
N GLY A 20 27.24 -23.72 -20.04
CA GLY A 20 27.83 -24.17 -18.78
C GLY A 20 26.73 -24.68 -17.84
N GLY A 21 26.72 -25.90 -17.31
CA GLY A 21 27.80 -26.85 -17.11
C GLY A 21 27.99 -27.11 -15.62
N GLY A 22 27.15 -28.00 -15.05
CA GLY A 22 27.53 -28.88 -13.94
C GLY A 22 27.55 -28.35 -12.50
N TRP A 23 27.32 -29.31 -11.59
CA TRP A 23 27.64 -29.38 -10.15
C TRP A 23 26.46 -29.26 -9.17
N LEU A 24 25.77 -30.40 -9.02
CA LEU A 24 24.96 -30.72 -7.84
C LEU A 24 25.87 -31.36 -6.79
N LEU A 25 26.31 -30.58 -5.79
CA LEU A 25 26.91 -31.10 -4.57
C LEU A 25 25.78 -31.33 -3.55
N SER A 26 25.46 -32.61 -3.34
CA SER A 26 24.48 -33.09 -2.37
C SER A 26 25.17 -33.24 -1.01
N SER A 27 25.01 -32.27 -0.11
CA SER A 27 25.46 -32.38 1.28
C SER A 27 24.48 -33.20 2.11
N LYS A 28 25.00 -34.25 2.76
CA LYS A 28 24.29 -35.13 3.68
C LYS A 28 24.03 -34.37 5.00
N PRO A 29 22.79 -34.32 5.53
CA PRO A 29 22.53 -33.68 6.81
C PRO A 29 23.09 -34.53 7.98
N GLU A 30 23.73 -33.85 8.91
CA GLU A 30 24.31 -34.39 10.14
C GLU A 30 23.21 -34.66 11.19
N PRO A 31 23.32 -35.74 11.99
CA PRO A 31 22.29 -36.09 12.98
C PRO A 31 22.27 -35.11 14.15
N VAL A 32 21.09 -34.51 14.38
CA VAL A 32 20.82 -33.61 15.51
C VAL A 32 20.66 -34.43 16.79
N VAL A 33 21.50 -34.18 17.78
CA VAL A 33 21.43 -34.75 19.14
C VAL A 33 20.38 -33.97 19.96
N PRO A 34 19.40 -34.63 20.60
CA PRO A 34 18.41 -33.96 21.42
C PRO A 34 19.00 -33.43 22.74
N PRO A 35 18.63 -32.22 23.20
CA PRO A 35 19.08 -31.69 24.48
C PRO A 35 18.42 -32.42 25.67
N ALA A 36 19.22 -32.63 26.71
CA ALA A 36 18.84 -33.25 27.97
C ALA A 36 17.78 -32.44 28.73
N SER A 37 16.83 -33.16 29.33
CA SER A 37 15.71 -32.64 30.12
C SER A 37 16.20 -31.92 31.39
N ALA A 38 15.72 -30.69 31.59
CA ALA A 38 15.94 -29.92 32.82
C ALA A 38 15.00 -30.41 33.95
N PRO A 39 15.44 -30.34 35.23
CA PRO A 39 14.66 -30.75 36.38
C PRO A 39 13.51 -29.80 36.68
N ALA A 40 12.40 -30.38 37.16
CA ALA A 40 11.19 -29.69 37.58
C ALA A 40 11.46 -28.77 38.78
N ALA A 41 11.05 -27.50 38.67
CA ALA A 41 11.06 -26.54 39.76
C ALA A 41 9.76 -26.65 40.56
N ASP A 42 9.90 -26.60 41.88
CA ASP A 42 8.82 -26.66 42.87
C ASP A 42 7.83 -25.49 42.73
N VAL A 43 6.55 -25.82 42.81
CA VAL A 43 5.42 -24.90 42.73
C VAL A 43 5.17 -24.29 44.11
N GLU A 44 5.47 -23.01 44.27
CA GLU A 44 5.19 -22.23 45.47
C GLU A 44 3.70 -21.84 45.55
N ALA A 45 3.10 -22.04 46.72
CA ALA A 45 1.66 -21.89 46.95
C ALA A 45 1.19 -20.42 46.87
N PRO A 46 -0.02 -20.17 46.34
CA PRO A 46 -0.53 -18.81 46.14
C PRO A 46 -0.89 -18.11 47.46
N PRO A 47 -0.64 -16.79 47.57
CA PRO A 47 -1.01 -16.00 48.74
C PRO A 47 -2.52 -15.80 48.85
N ALA A 48 -2.99 -15.71 50.10
CA ALA A 48 -4.38 -15.56 50.47
C ALA A 48 -5.04 -14.29 49.89
N ALA A 49 -6.31 -14.44 49.48
CA ALA A 49 -7.13 -13.38 48.89
C ALA A 49 -7.37 -12.24 49.88
N VAL A 50 -7.00 -11.02 49.48
CA VAL A 50 -7.32 -9.78 50.18
C VAL A 50 -8.71 -9.32 49.70
N GLU A 51 -9.68 -9.27 50.62
CA GLU A 51 -10.99 -8.66 50.38
C GLU A 51 -10.84 -7.15 50.13
N LEU A 52 -11.18 -6.71 48.91
CA LEU A 52 -11.22 -5.31 48.56
C LEU A 52 -12.55 -4.69 48.98
N PRO A 53 -12.55 -3.46 49.52
CA PRO A 53 -13.76 -2.76 49.95
C PRO A 53 -14.67 -2.41 48.75
N PRO A 54 -15.98 -2.25 48.99
CA PRO A 54 -16.98 -1.98 47.96
C PRO A 54 -16.69 -0.66 47.26
N SER A 55 -16.52 -0.72 45.94
CA SER A 55 -16.24 0.44 45.08
C SER A 55 -17.50 1.29 44.90
N GLU A 56 -17.41 2.59 45.20
CA GLU A 56 -18.46 3.56 44.89
C GLU A 56 -18.71 3.64 43.36
N PRO A 57 -19.95 3.96 42.92
CA PRO A 57 -20.27 4.08 41.50
C PRO A 57 -19.49 5.25 40.89
N ALA A 58 -18.49 4.93 40.06
CA ALA A 58 -17.69 5.92 39.37
C ALA A 58 -18.58 6.76 38.44
N GLU A 59 -18.55 8.08 38.66
CA GLU A 59 -19.22 9.09 37.84
C GLU A 59 -18.76 8.95 36.38
N ALA A 60 -19.72 8.85 35.44
CA ALA A 60 -19.42 8.62 34.04
C ALA A 60 -18.54 9.75 33.50
N PRO A 61 -17.39 9.46 32.87
CA PRO A 61 -16.51 10.49 32.36
C PRO A 61 -17.25 11.35 31.32
N PRO A 62 -17.01 12.67 31.29
CA PRO A 62 -17.66 13.55 30.33
C PRO A 62 -17.40 13.07 28.90
N PRO A 63 -18.37 13.25 27.98
CA PRO A 63 -18.21 12.88 26.59
C PRO A 63 -16.95 13.54 26.05
N THR A 64 -15.98 12.72 25.66
CA THR A 64 -14.71 13.20 25.13
C THR A 64 -15.02 13.89 23.81
N GLU A 65 -14.91 15.21 23.80
CA GLU A 65 -15.04 16.04 22.60
C GLU A 65 -14.20 15.39 21.50
N GLU A 66 -14.88 14.92 20.43
CA GLU A 66 -14.23 14.19 19.33
C GLU A 66 -13.03 15.01 18.88
N ALA A 67 -11.82 14.51 19.17
CA ALA A 67 -10.60 15.24 18.93
C ALA A 67 -10.57 15.63 17.45
N SER A 68 -10.87 16.90 17.17
CA SER A 68 -11.01 17.38 15.80
C SER A 68 -9.70 17.07 15.09
N VAL A 69 -9.77 16.17 14.11
CA VAL A 69 -8.58 15.70 13.41
C VAL A 69 -8.02 16.90 12.66
N SER A 70 -6.90 17.45 13.14
CA SER A 70 -6.26 18.59 12.48
C SER A 70 -6.05 18.25 11.00
N PRO A 71 -6.38 19.19 10.08
CA PRO A 71 -6.24 18.94 8.65
C PRO A 71 -4.79 18.57 8.34
N LEU A 72 -4.62 17.51 7.54
CA LEU A 72 -3.29 17.07 7.12
C LEU A 72 -2.60 18.19 6.31
N PRO A 73 -1.28 18.39 6.47
CA PRO A 73 -0.58 19.44 5.74
C PRO A 73 -0.63 19.17 4.22
N HIS A 74 -0.60 20.21 3.39
CA HIS A 74 -0.59 20.09 1.91
C HIS A 74 0.77 19.61 1.37
N THR A 75 1.22 18.44 1.81
CA THR A 75 2.46 17.79 1.36
C THR A 75 2.15 16.61 0.44
N PRO A 76 3.06 16.24 -0.49
CA PRO A 76 2.89 15.04 -1.31
C PRO A 76 2.69 13.76 -0.49
N GLN A 77 3.34 13.66 0.68
CA GLN A 77 3.21 12.50 1.56
C GLN A 77 1.83 12.44 2.26
N ALA A 78 1.28 13.59 2.65
CA ALA A 78 -0.08 13.66 3.18
C ALA A 78 -1.13 13.36 2.09
N ALA A 79 -0.92 13.88 0.88
CA ALA A 79 -1.77 13.54 -0.27
C ALA A 79 -1.75 12.04 -0.56
N PHE A 80 -0.57 11.41 -0.51
CA PHE A 80 -0.41 9.97 -0.64
C PHE A 80 -1.21 9.19 0.41
N ALA A 81 -1.05 9.53 1.70
CA ALA A 81 -1.76 8.88 2.81
C ALA A 81 -3.29 9.01 2.67
N ARG A 82 -3.75 10.21 2.29
CA ARG A 82 -5.17 10.50 2.04
C ARG A 82 -5.70 9.66 0.87
N ILE A 83 -5.03 9.67 -0.29
CA ILE A 83 -5.45 8.89 -1.46
C ILE A 83 -5.55 7.40 -1.12
N GLN A 84 -4.57 6.84 -0.41
CA GLN A 84 -4.62 5.43 0.01
C GLN A 84 -5.77 5.17 0.99
N THR A 85 -6.05 6.09 1.91
CA THR A 85 -7.20 6.00 2.84
C THR A 85 -8.52 5.98 2.06
N GLU A 86 -8.71 6.89 1.11
CA GLU A 86 -9.93 6.96 0.30
C GLU A 86 -10.10 5.74 -0.61
N LEU A 87 -9.00 5.18 -1.15
CA LEU A 87 -9.05 3.89 -1.85
C LEU A 87 -9.55 2.77 -0.92
N ASN A 88 -9.06 2.72 0.32
CA ASN A 88 -9.49 1.72 1.30
C ASN A 88 -10.97 1.87 1.65
N HIS A 89 -11.46 3.10 1.83
CA HIS A 89 -12.88 3.41 2.05
C HIS A 89 -13.74 2.97 0.87
N ALA A 90 -13.35 3.35 -0.35
CA ALA A 90 -14.02 2.96 -1.59
C ALA A 90 -14.19 1.44 -1.71
N ALA A 91 -13.11 0.69 -1.48
CA ALA A 91 -13.17 -0.77 -1.55
C ALA A 91 -13.98 -1.40 -0.41
N ALA A 92 -14.10 -0.72 0.74
CA ALA A 92 -14.92 -1.16 1.87
C ALA A 92 -16.39 -0.75 1.73
N GLY A 93 -16.77 -0.07 0.65
CA GLY A 93 -18.13 0.46 0.46
C GLY A 93 -18.47 1.61 1.41
N ARG A 94 -17.46 2.26 2.02
CA ARG A 94 -17.65 3.45 2.85
C ARG A 94 -17.64 4.70 1.98
N ASP A 95 -18.40 5.71 2.42
CA ASP A 95 -18.40 7.01 1.78
C ASP A 95 -17.05 7.68 1.89
N LEU A 96 -16.69 8.40 0.83
CA LEU A 96 -15.45 9.15 0.79
C LEU A 96 -15.54 10.29 1.80
N THR A 97 -14.46 10.52 2.53
CA THR A 97 -14.38 11.73 3.37
C THR A 97 -14.53 12.92 2.44
N SER A 98 -15.41 13.88 2.77
CA SER A 98 -15.74 14.98 1.85
C SER A 98 -14.46 15.61 1.31
N VAL A 99 -14.23 15.41 0.02
CA VAL A 99 -13.13 15.99 -0.72
C VAL A 99 -13.45 17.48 -0.77
N ASP A 100 -12.83 18.25 0.12
CA ASP A 100 -12.89 19.72 0.08
C ASP A 100 -12.67 20.15 -1.38
N SER A 101 -13.46 21.09 -1.89
CA SER A 101 -13.40 21.49 -3.30
C SER A 101 -12.01 22.01 -3.69
N ASP A 102 -11.24 22.45 -2.71
CA ASP A 102 -9.85 22.92 -2.84
C ASP A 102 -8.82 21.78 -2.75
N SER A 103 -9.26 20.56 -2.42
CA SER A 103 -8.37 19.42 -2.25
C SER A 103 -7.86 18.86 -3.58
N ASP A 104 -6.71 18.21 -3.48
CA ASP A 104 -5.98 17.64 -4.60
C ASP A 104 -6.83 16.67 -5.43
N ARG A 105 -7.16 17.06 -6.67
CA ARG A 105 -7.92 16.25 -7.65
C ARG A 105 -7.30 14.89 -7.97
N LEU A 106 -6.04 14.64 -7.61
CA LEU A 106 -5.48 13.28 -7.64
C LEU A 106 -6.27 12.28 -6.78
N GLY A 107 -7.00 12.75 -5.75
CA GLY A 107 -7.91 11.94 -4.91
C GLY A 107 -9.07 11.29 -5.64
N LEU A 108 -9.45 11.81 -6.80
CA LEU A 108 -10.58 11.28 -7.59
C LEU A 108 -10.34 9.85 -8.11
N VAL A 109 -9.14 9.27 -7.97
CA VAL A 109 -8.90 7.84 -8.21
C VAL A 109 -9.72 6.93 -7.29
N ALA A 110 -10.02 7.37 -6.06
CA ALA A 110 -10.87 6.62 -5.14
C ALA A 110 -12.34 6.63 -5.57
N GLU A 111 -12.81 7.78 -6.06
CA GLU A 111 -14.14 7.90 -6.65
C GLU A 111 -14.27 7.06 -7.93
N ALA A 112 -13.25 7.08 -8.80
CA ALA A 112 -13.21 6.21 -9.97
C ALA A 112 -13.28 4.73 -9.58
N LEU A 113 -12.62 4.33 -8.49
CA LEU A 113 -12.74 2.97 -7.95
C LEU A 113 -14.17 2.66 -7.48
N ARG A 114 -14.85 3.54 -6.73
CA ARG A 114 -16.27 3.35 -6.34
C ARG A 114 -17.16 3.14 -7.56
N LEU A 115 -17.02 3.99 -8.58
CA LEU A 115 -17.77 3.88 -9.84
C LEU A 115 -17.51 2.55 -10.56
N ILE A 116 -16.26 2.06 -10.56
CA ILE A 116 -15.94 0.74 -11.11
C ILE A 116 -16.62 -0.38 -10.31
N LEU A 117 -16.61 -0.30 -8.98
CA LEU A 117 -17.21 -1.31 -8.10
C LEU A 117 -18.74 -1.33 -8.19
N SER A 118 -19.39 -0.20 -8.51
CA SER A 118 -20.82 -0.13 -8.77
C SER A 118 -21.21 -0.47 -10.22
N GLY A 119 -20.23 -0.75 -11.09
CA GLY A 119 -20.45 -1.10 -12.49
C GLY A 119 -20.53 0.10 -13.46
N ASP A 120 -20.36 1.34 -12.99
CA ASP A 120 -20.30 2.53 -13.83
C ASP A 120 -18.90 2.75 -14.42
N GLY A 121 -18.56 1.93 -15.43
CA GLY A 121 -17.30 2.08 -16.16
C GLY A 121 -17.17 3.40 -16.94
N VAL A 122 -18.27 4.04 -17.34
CA VAL A 122 -18.24 5.29 -18.11
C VAL A 122 -17.97 6.47 -17.19
N GLY A 123 -18.68 6.58 -16.07
CA GLY A 123 -18.41 7.54 -15.01
C GLY A 123 -16.98 7.44 -14.53
N ALA A 124 -16.52 6.22 -14.22
CA ALA A 124 -15.13 6.00 -13.81
C ALA A 124 -14.11 6.54 -14.82
N ASN A 125 -14.32 6.32 -16.12
CA ASN A 125 -13.42 6.83 -17.15
C ASN A 125 -13.39 8.37 -17.22
N ARG A 126 -14.54 9.04 -17.07
CA ARG A 126 -14.62 10.52 -17.02
C ARG A 126 -13.88 11.07 -15.80
N THR A 127 -14.05 10.41 -14.65
CA THR A 127 -13.31 10.75 -13.43
C THR A 127 -11.80 10.58 -13.64
N LEU A 128 -11.37 9.49 -14.28
CA LEU A 128 -9.96 9.25 -14.62
C LEU A 128 -9.41 10.26 -15.64
N ASP A 129 -10.21 10.75 -16.59
CA ASP A 129 -9.80 11.84 -17.50
C ASP A 129 -9.42 13.10 -16.69
N THR A 130 -10.18 13.41 -15.64
CA THR A 130 -9.92 14.56 -14.76
C THR A 130 -8.64 14.39 -13.94
N VAL A 131 -8.37 13.17 -13.46
CA VAL A 131 -7.11 12.83 -12.78
C VAL A 131 -5.94 12.96 -13.74
N GLU A 132 -6.05 12.45 -14.96
CA GLU A 132 -4.97 12.55 -15.95
C GLU A 132 -4.69 13.99 -16.39
N ALA A 133 -5.71 14.83 -16.53
CA ALA A 133 -5.52 16.27 -16.74
C ALA A 133 -4.77 16.93 -15.57
N THR A 134 -5.08 16.53 -14.33
CA THR A 134 -4.39 17.00 -13.12
C THR A 134 -2.93 16.53 -13.09
N ILE A 135 -2.65 15.29 -13.50
CA ILE A 135 -1.29 14.75 -13.66
C ILE A 135 -0.52 15.57 -14.68
N ALA A 136 -1.11 15.81 -15.86
CA ALA A 136 -0.47 16.58 -16.92
C ALA A 136 -0.10 18.00 -16.47
N ALA A 137 -0.96 18.66 -15.70
CA ALA A 137 -0.68 19.98 -15.13
C ALA A 137 0.45 20.00 -14.08
N ARG A 138 0.84 18.84 -13.54
CA ARG A 138 1.95 18.69 -12.58
C ARG A 138 3.29 18.34 -13.23
N ILE A 139 3.28 17.90 -14.48
CA ILE A 139 4.51 17.81 -15.27
C ILE A 139 5.02 19.24 -15.46
N PRO A 140 6.30 19.53 -15.17
CA PRO A 140 6.84 20.86 -15.41
C PRO A 140 6.60 21.31 -16.86
N SER A 141 6.29 22.59 -17.04
CA SER A 141 6.20 23.19 -18.37
C SER A 141 7.57 23.68 -18.82
N GLU A 142 7.73 23.93 -20.13
CA GLU A 142 8.95 24.54 -20.68
C GLU A 142 9.35 25.81 -19.94
N ALA A 143 8.39 26.71 -19.69
CA ALA A 143 8.64 27.94 -18.93
C ALA A 143 9.17 27.67 -17.49
N LYS A 144 8.70 26.62 -16.81
CA LYS A 144 9.21 26.25 -15.48
C LYS A 144 10.63 25.68 -15.56
N MET A 145 10.90 24.86 -16.57
CA MET A 145 12.23 24.31 -16.82
C MET A 145 13.28 25.38 -17.16
N GLU A 146 12.89 26.43 -17.89
CA GLU A 146 13.77 27.57 -18.17
C GLU A 146 14.19 28.31 -16.89
N THR A 147 13.32 28.36 -15.89
CA THR A 147 13.58 29.05 -14.62
C THR A 147 14.25 28.19 -13.55
N ASP A 148 14.11 26.86 -13.61
CA ASP A 148 14.61 25.93 -12.60
C ASP A 148 15.09 24.62 -13.25
N PRO A 149 16.43 24.42 -13.36
CA PRO A 149 17.01 23.21 -13.94
C PRO A 149 16.58 21.91 -13.23
N ALA A 150 16.22 21.94 -11.93
CA ALA A 150 15.74 20.76 -11.24
C ALA A 150 14.38 20.27 -11.79
N GLN A 151 13.62 21.15 -12.44
CA GLN A 151 12.39 20.77 -13.14
C GLN A 151 12.66 20.00 -14.44
N VAL A 152 13.83 20.17 -15.06
CA VAL A 152 14.21 19.40 -16.25
C VAL A 152 14.36 17.93 -15.90
N GLU A 153 15.14 17.60 -14.86
CA GLU A 153 15.30 16.23 -14.36
C GLU A 153 13.94 15.63 -14.00
N ARG A 154 13.08 16.40 -13.32
CA ARG A 154 11.72 15.96 -12.97
C ARG A 154 10.85 15.67 -14.19
N GLN A 155 10.85 16.54 -15.18
CA GLN A 155 10.08 16.34 -16.40
C GLN A 155 10.56 15.10 -17.16
N GLU A 156 11.87 15.00 -17.41
CA GLU A 156 12.46 13.87 -18.14
C GLU A 156 12.14 12.55 -17.44
N TRP A 157 12.27 12.49 -16.12
CA TRP A 157 11.99 11.31 -15.31
C TRP A 157 10.51 10.88 -15.39
N LEU A 158 9.57 11.83 -15.27
CA LEU A 158 8.14 11.56 -15.36
C LEU A 158 7.71 11.15 -16.78
N VAL A 159 8.15 11.88 -17.80
CA VAL A 159 7.79 11.61 -19.20
C VAL A 159 8.33 10.24 -19.62
N SER A 160 9.61 9.96 -19.35
CA SER A 160 10.23 8.67 -19.67
C SER A 160 9.47 7.50 -19.02
N TYR A 161 9.06 7.64 -17.77
CA TYR A 161 8.26 6.61 -17.11
C TYR A 161 6.86 6.47 -17.71
N PHE A 162 6.19 7.57 -18.08
CA PHE A 162 4.85 7.52 -18.66
C PHE A 162 4.83 6.88 -20.05
N GLU A 163 5.89 7.02 -20.83
CA GLU A 163 6.05 6.35 -22.13
C GLU A 163 6.19 4.83 -22.00
N LEU A 164 6.68 4.32 -20.86
CA LEU A 164 6.73 2.88 -20.59
C LEU A 164 5.35 2.30 -20.27
N LEU A 165 4.40 3.11 -19.84
CA LEU A 165 3.06 2.64 -19.49
C LEU A 165 2.27 2.27 -20.76
N PRO A 166 1.61 1.10 -20.80
CA PRO A 166 0.83 0.71 -21.95
C PRO A 166 -0.37 1.63 -22.16
N ALA A 167 -0.70 1.90 -23.43
CA ALA A 167 -1.90 2.66 -23.76
C ALA A 167 -3.17 1.91 -23.33
N PRO A 168 -4.14 2.57 -22.66
CA PRO A 168 -5.38 1.93 -22.26
C PRO A 168 -6.21 1.56 -23.49
N ARG A 169 -6.71 0.32 -23.52
CA ARG A 169 -7.62 -0.12 -24.59
C ARG A 169 -9.04 0.39 -24.30
N ARG A 170 -9.63 1.12 -25.24
CA ARG A 170 -11.05 1.50 -25.17
C ARG A 170 -11.91 0.28 -25.51
N LYS A 171 -12.90 -0.02 -24.67
CA LYS A 171 -13.88 -1.09 -24.87
C LYS A 171 -15.27 -0.60 -24.45
N SER A 172 -16.32 -1.23 -24.96
CA SER A 172 -17.73 -0.97 -24.64
C SER A 172 -18.36 -2.14 -23.86
N GLY A 173 -19.55 -1.93 -23.29
CA GLY A 173 -20.33 -2.94 -22.56
C GLY A 173 -19.68 -3.41 -21.25
N ASP A 174 -19.87 -4.67 -20.85
CA ASP A 174 -19.26 -5.25 -19.64
C ASP A 174 -17.72 -5.19 -19.66
N ALA A 175 -17.14 -5.21 -20.86
CA ALA A 175 -15.71 -5.04 -21.04
C ALA A 175 -15.25 -3.60 -20.71
N ALA A 176 -16.15 -2.61 -20.65
CA ALA A 176 -15.85 -1.25 -20.26
C ALA A 176 -15.49 -1.14 -18.77
N VAL A 177 -16.15 -1.87 -17.88
CA VAL A 177 -15.81 -1.88 -16.43
C VAL A 177 -14.42 -2.48 -16.21
N THR A 178 -14.13 -3.59 -16.89
CA THR A 178 -12.79 -4.20 -16.83
C THR A 178 -11.72 -3.29 -17.46
N ALA A 179 -12.03 -2.63 -18.58
CA ALA A 179 -11.12 -1.65 -19.18
C ALA A 179 -10.89 -0.43 -18.26
N ALA A 180 -11.93 0.06 -17.59
CA ALA A 180 -11.86 1.13 -16.60
C ALA A 180 -11.00 0.71 -15.40
N PHE A 181 -11.13 -0.53 -14.91
CA PHE A 181 -10.27 -1.07 -13.85
C PHE A 181 -8.80 -1.11 -14.27
N VAL A 182 -8.49 -1.60 -15.46
CA VAL A 182 -7.12 -1.60 -15.99
C VAL A 182 -6.60 -0.16 -16.11
N ARG A 183 -7.42 0.76 -16.63
CA ARG A 183 -7.07 2.18 -16.73
C ARG A 183 -6.82 2.81 -15.36
N LEU A 184 -7.64 2.51 -14.36
CA LEU A 184 -7.42 2.95 -12.97
C LEU A 184 -6.03 2.52 -12.50
N THR A 185 -5.62 1.28 -12.73
CA THR A 185 -4.27 0.83 -12.31
C THR A 185 -3.14 1.58 -13.02
N LEU A 186 -3.30 1.92 -14.30
CA LEU A 186 -2.35 2.74 -15.04
C LEU A 186 -2.28 4.17 -14.50
N VAL A 187 -3.44 4.78 -14.24
CA VAL A 187 -3.52 6.13 -13.67
C VAL A 187 -2.94 6.15 -12.26
N LEU A 188 -3.20 5.14 -11.42
CA LEU A 188 -2.58 5.02 -10.09
C LEU A 188 -1.05 5.01 -10.18
N ARG A 189 -0.46 4.34 -11.18
CA ARG A 189 0.99 4.36 -11.42
C ARG A 189 1.51 5.75 -11.80
N LYS A 190 0.73 6.54 -12.54
CA LYS A 190 1.06 7.94 -12.85
C LYS A 190 0.93 8.86 -11.64
N VAL A 191 -0.17 8.75 -10.88
CA VAL A 191 -0.39 9.50 -9.62
C VAL A 191 0.78 9.25 -8.67
N ASP A 192 1.14 7.98 -8.48
CA ASP A 192 2.24 7.57 -7.61
C ASP A 192 3.58 8.19 -8.03
N ALA A 193 3.92 8.15 -9.32
CA ALA A 193 5.14 8.76 -9.84
C ALA A 193 5.19 10.28 -9.58
N VAL A 194 4.08 10.99 -9.79
CA VAL A 194 3.99 12.44 -9.52
C VAL A 194 4.15 12.74 -8.03
N LEU A 195 3.54 11.95 -7.15
CA LEU A 195 3.69 12.13 -5.71
C LEU A 195 5.12 11.83 -5.25
N LEU A 196 5.74 10.76 -5.78
CA LEU A 196 7.14 10.42 -5.52
C LEU A 196 8.09 11.52 -6.00
N ALA A 197 7.86 12.10 -7.17
CA ALA A 197 8.65 13.23 -7.67
C ALA A 197 8.63 14.46 -6.75
N GLY A 198 7.56 14.62 -5.96
CA GLY A 198 7.44 15.65 -4.94
C GLY A 198 8.01 15.28 -3.57
N MET A 199 8.23 13.99 -3.30
CA MET A 199 8.79 13.51 -2.02
C MET A 199 10.29 13.25 -2.07
N LEU A 200 10.83 12.90 -3.24
CA LEU A 200 12.23 12.52 -3.40
C LEU A 200 13.12 13.78 -3.46
N PRO A 201 14.24 13.80 -2.71
CA PRO A 201 15.19 14.90 -2.79
C PRO A 201 15.98 14.92 -4.11
N ARG A 202 16.19 13.74 -4.72
CA ARG A 202 16.85 13.51 -6.01
C ARG A 202 16.17 12.37 -6.73
N LEU A 203 15.93 12.51 -8.04
CA LEU A 203 15.18 11.53 -8.83
C LEU A 203 16.12 10.52 -9.51
N SER A 204 17.30 10.98 -9.90
CA SER A 204 18.39 10.19 -10.47
C SER A 204 18.77 8.96 -9.65
N ASP A 205 18.60 8.97 -8.32
CA ASP A 205 18.93 7.85 -7.44
C ASP A 205 17.79 6.84 -7.25
N TYR A 206 16.65 6.99 -7.94
CA TYR A 206 15.47 6.14 -7.76
C TYR A 206 14.94 5.56 -9.08
N ASP A 207 14.86 4.23 -9.14
CA ASP A 207 14.27 3.50 -10.26
C ASP A 207 12.76 3.33 -10.03
N LEU A 208 11.92 4.02 -10.82
CA LEU A 208 10.46 3.92 -10.75
C LEU A 208 9.91 2.56 -11.16
N VAL A 209 10.59 1.86 -12.06
CA VAL A 209 10.16 0.54 -12.56
C VAL A 209 10.38 -0.49 -11.46
N ALA A 210 11.57 -0.50 -10.88
CA ALA A 210 11.91 -1.39 -9.77
C ALA A 210 11.38 -0.90 -8.41
N ARG A 211 10.93 0.35 -8.33
CA ARG A 211 10.44 1.03 -7.11
C ARG A 211 11.43 0.95 -5.96
N ARG A 212 12.70 1.25 -6.26
CA ARG A 212 13.78 1.19 -5.28
C ARG A 212 14.84 2.23 -5.58
N ALA A 213 15.52 2.67 -4.53
CA ALA A 213 16.75 3.43 -4.69
C ALA A 213 17.84 2.56 -5.37
N MET A 214 18.63 3.19 -6.23
CA MET A 214 19.79 2.55 -6.85
C MET A 214 20.96 2.43 -5.87
N SER A 215 21.00 3.33 -4.88
CA SER A 215 22.10 3.48 -3.92
C SER A 215 21.62 3.13 -2.51
N GLY A 216 21.58 1.84 -2.19
CA GLY A 216 21.22 1.33 -0.86
C GLY A 216 19.72 1.40 -0.54
N PRO A 217 19.32 1.04 0.69
CA PRO A 217 17.91 1.03 1.10
C PRO A 217 17.38 2.44 1.30
N SER A 218 16.19 2.73 0.78
CA SER A 218 15.48 4.00 0.94
C SER A 218 14.16 3.83 1.67
N ALA A 219 13.74 4.86 2.41
CA ALA A 219 12.42 4.91 3.05
C ALA A 219 11.25 4.92 2.03
N PHE A 220 11.56 5.08 0.74
CA PHE A 220 10.63 5.06 -0.38
C PHE A 220 10.65 3.73 -1.16
N ASP A 221 11.50 2.75 -0.78
CA ASP A 221 11.55 1.44 -1.44
C ASP A 221 10.23 0.69 -1.29
N GLY A 222 9.71 0.18 -2.41
CA GLY A 222 8.42 -0.50 -2.47
C GLY A 222 7.22 0.38 -2.11
N ARG A 223 7.41 1.69 -1.90
CA ARG A 223 6.33 2.63 -1.68
C ARG A 223 5.55 2.81 -2.97
N GLY A 224 4.23 2.90 -2.80
CA GLY A 224 3.38 3.45 -3.82
C GLY A 224 1.92 3.12 -3.59
N LEU A 225 1.05 3.80 -4.32
CA LEU A 225 -0.38 3.56 -4.22
C LEU A 225 -0.69 2.13 -4.66
N LYS A 226 -1.53 1.47 -3.87
CA LYS A 226 -1.93 0.07 -4.05
C LYS A 226 -3.44 -0.05 -3.95
N LEU A 227 -3.97 -1.01 -4.68
CA LEU A 227 -5.37 -1.38 -4.55
C LEU A 227 -5.61 -2.07 -3.20
N PRO A 228 -6.72 -1.78 -2.51
CA PRO A 228 -6.98 -2.40 -1.21
C PRO A 228 -7.12 -3.93 -1.31
N CYS A 229 -6.61 -4.64 -0.31
CA CYS A 229 -6.45 -6.09 -0.31
C CYS A 229 -7.79 -6.82 -0.47
N ARG A 230 -8.85 -6.28 0.14
CA ARG A 230 -10.22 -6.78 0.02
C ARG A 230 -10.70 -6.92 -1.43
N LEU A 231 -10.15 -6.15 -2.38
CA LEU A 231 -10.46 -6.29 -3.80
C LEU A 231 -9.98 -7.63 -4.36
N ALA A 232 -8.98 -8.28 -3.78
CA ALA A 232 -8.56 -9.62 -4.23
C ALA A 232 -9.67 -10.67 -4.04
N ALA A 233 -10.58 -10.49 -3.07
CA ALA A 233 -11.70 -11.40 -2.85
C ALA A 233 -12.79 -11.31 -3.93
N THR A 234 -12.97 -10.16 -4.57
CA THR A 234 -14.10 -9.91 -5.50
C THR A 234 -13.67 -9.52 -6.91
N GLN A 235 -12.44 -9.03 -7.08
CA GLN A 235 -11.93 -8.45 -8.33
C GLN A 235 -10.70 -9.20 -8.86
N ARG A 236 -10.47 -10.44 -8.44
CA ARG A 236 -9.29 -11.24 -8.82
C ARG A 236 -9.00 -11.22 -10.31
N SER A 237 -9.99 -11.50 -11.16
CA SER A 237 -9.81 -11.55 -12.61
C SER A 237 -9.37 -10.20 -13.21
N ARG A 238 -9.91 -9.09 -12.68
CA ARG A 238 -9.53 -7.74 -13.10
C ARG A 238 -8.11 -7.38 -12.66
N LEU A 239 -7.72 -7.80 -11.46
CA LEU A 239 -6.34 -7.66 -10.96
C LEU A 239 -5.34 -8.43 -11.81
N GLU A 240 -5.65 -9.68 -12.18
CA GLU A 240 -4.80 -10.49 -13.08
C GLU A 240 -4.66 -9.83 -14.47
N ILE A 241 -5.75 -9.31 -15.04
CA ILE A 241 -5.71 -8.60 -16.32
C ILE A 241 -4.87 -7.32 -16.21
N ALA A 242 -5.04 -6.54 -15.15
CA ALA A 242 -4.27 -5.33 -14.90
C ALA A 242 -2.77 -5.64 -14.76
N ALA A 243 -2.41 -6.67 -13.99
CA ALA A 243 -1.02 -7.10 -13.82
C ALA A 243 -0.38 -7.52 -15.14
N ARG A 244 -1.07 -8.36 -15.94
CA ARG A 244 -0.59 -8.75 -17.27
C ARG A 244 -0.42 -7.55 -18.20
N THR A 245 -1.30 -6.56 -18.10
CA THR A 245 -1.23 -5.35 -18.92
C THR A 245 0.01 -4.52 -18.54
N LEU A 246 0.25 -4.31 -17.24
CA LEU A 246 1.38 -3.54 -16.73
C LEU A 246 2.73 -4.27 -16.86
N ARG A 247 2.75 -5.60 -16.99
CA ARG A 247 3.99 -6.41 -17.07
C ARG A 247 4.91 -6.12 -15.87
N GLN A 248 6.18 -5.80 -16.11
CA GLN A 248 7.15 -5.44 -15.06
C GLN A 248 6.78 -4.17 -14.26
N LEU A 249 5.93 -3.30 -14.81
CA LEU A 249 5.46 -2.09 -14.13
C LEU A 249 4.34 -2.38 -13.11
N ALA A 250 3.86 -3.63 -13.05
CA ALA A 250 2.77 -4.00 -12.15
C ALA A 250 3.21 -3.85 -10.70
N GLY A 251 4.41 -4.32 -10.34
CA GLY A 251 4.81 -4.47 -8.94
C GLY A 251 3.75 -5.19 -8.10
N PRO A 252 3.75 -5.00 -6.77
CA PRO A 252 2.60 -5.33 -5.95
C PRO A 252 1.41 -4.44 -6.32
N LEU A 253 0.35 -5.02 -6.87
CA LEU A 253 -0.88 -4.28 -7.21
C LEU A 253 -1.75 -4.02 -5.99
N THR A 254 -1.75 -4.95 -5.03
CA THR A 254 -2.58 -4.87 -3.82
C THR A 254 -1.74 -4.51 -2.61
N ASP A 255 -2.36 -3.90 -1.60
CA ASP A 255 -1.74 -3.66 -0.30
C ASP A 255 -1.74 -4.90 0.62
N CYS A 256 -2.31 -6.04 0.19
CA CYS A 256 -2.32 -7.28 0.98
C CYS A 256 -0.97 -7.54 1.65
N PRO A 257 -0.94 -7.75 2.98
CA PRO A 257 0.28 -8.07 3.67
C PRO A 257 0.64 -9.51 3.30
N VAL A 258 1.32 -9.72 2.19
CA VAL A 258 1.89 -11.00 1.79
C VAL A 258 3.38 -10.83 1.53
N VAL A 259 4.14 -11.91 1.66
CA VAL A 259 5.56 -11.92 1.28
C VAL A 259 5.69 -11.48 -0.18
N ALA A 260 6.74 -10.72 -0.52
CA ALA A 260 6.91 -10.15 -1.86
C ALA A 260 6.85 -11.21 -2.99
N ALA A 261 7.37 -12.42 -2.73
CA ALA A 261 7.31 -13.54 -3.67
C ALA A 261 5.88 -14.01 -4.02
N ARG A 262 4.88 -13.66 -3.20
CA ARG A 262 3.46 -13.97 -3.41
C ARG A 262 2.63 -12.76 -3.80
N ALA A 263 3.23 -11.59 -4.00
CA ALA A 263 2.51 -10.36 -4.33
C ALA A 263 1.82 -10.41 -5.72
N THR A 264 2.15 -11.39 -6.55
CA THR A 264 1.53 -11.66 -7.86
C THR A 264 0.77 -12.99 -7.91
N ASP A 265 0.72 -13.74 -6.81
CA ASP A 265 -0.10 -14.95 -6.68
C ASP A 265 -1.53 -14.55 -6.30
N PHE A 266 -2.32 -14.21 -7.31
CA PHE A 266 -3.70 -13.73 -7.12
C PHE A 266 -4.62 -14.75 -6.44
N ALA A 267 -4.30 -16.04 -6.48
CA ALA A 267 -5.04 -17.07 -5.74
C ALA A 267 -4.68 -17.05 -4.25
N ALA A 268 -3.41 -16.82 -3.89
CA ALA A 268 -3.03 -16.57 -2.50
C ALA A 268 -3.61 -15.25 -1.97
N LEU A 269 -3.58 -14.18 -2.76
CA LEU A 269 -4.17 -12.89 -2.40
C LEU A 269 -5.69 -13.00 -2.17
N GLU A 270 -6.40 -13.70 -3.05
CA GLU A 270 -7.84 -13.95 -2.89
C GLU A 270 -8.13 -14.72 -1.61
N ARG A 271 -7.41 -15.81 -1.34
CA ARG A 271 -7.58 -16.60 -0.10
C ARG A 271 -7.32 -15.76 1.14
N PHE A 272 -6.24 -14.97 1.12
CA PHE A 272 -5.94 -14.04 2.21
C PHE A 272 -7.06 -13.03 2.42
N ALA A 273 -7.57 -12.42 1.34
CA ALA A 273 -8.61 -11.40 1.45
C ALA A 273 -9.98 -11.97 1.89
N ARG A 274 -10.25 -13.26 1.62
CA ARG A 274 -11.46 -13.95 2.08
C ARG A 274 -11.37 -14.39 3.54
N ASP A 275 -10.17 -14.77 3.99
CA ASP A 275 -9.90 -15.20 5.36
C ASP A 275 -8.58 -14.61 5.86
N PRO A 276 -8.58 -13.34 6.31
CA PRO A 276 -7.39 -12.66 6.78
C PRO A 276 -6.84 -13.28 8.08
N VAL A 277 -7.69 -13.91 8.90
CA VAL A 277 -7.26 -14.58 10.14
C VAL A 277 -6.35 -15.76 9.80
N GLN A 278 -6.82 -16.65 8.92
CA GLN A 278 -6.03 -17.78 8.45
C GLN A 278 -4.85 -17.32 7.60
N GLY A 279 -5.05 -16.30 6.76
CA GLY A 279 -3.99 -15.69 5.96
C GLY A 279 -2.79 -15.31 6.81
N LEU A 280 -3.01 -14.55 7.88
CA LEU A 280 -1.96 -14.13 8.81
C LEU A 280 -1.32 -15.30 9.57
N ALA A 281 -2.08 -16.34 9.93
CA ALA A 281 -1.52 -17.53 10.59
C ALA A 281 -0.51 -18.28 9.70
N THR A 282 -0.66 -18.21 8.37
CA THR A 282 0.24 -18.87 7.41
C THR A 282 1.43 -18.02 6.97
N MET A 283 1.50 -16.76 7.40
CA MET A 283 2.58 -15.89 6.98
C MET A 283 3.88 -16.17 7.73
N ALA A 284 4.95 -16.37 6.96
CA ALA A 284 6.29 -16.33 7.50
C ALA A 284 6.57 -14.93 8.05
N SER A 285 6.68 -14.85 9.37
CA SER A 285 7.54 -13.95 10.13
C SER A 285 8.19 -12.79 9.35
N HIS A 286 7.53 -11.63 9.31
CA HIS A 286 8.19 -10.37 8.89
C HIS A 286 8.80 -9.64 10.08
N LYS A 287 9.85 -8.85 9.81
CA LYS A 287 10.44 -7.91 10.77
C LYS A 287 9.37 -6.89 11.17
N PRO A 288 9.19 -6.58 12.47
CA PRO A 288 8.21 -5.60 12.90
C PRO A 288 8.46 -4.27 12.19
N VAL A 289 7.40 -3.74 11.61
CA VAL A 289 7.44 -2.49 10.84
C VAL A 289 7.15 -1.35 11.81
N ARG A 290 8.10 -0.43 12.01
CA ARG A 290 7.88 0.75 12.85
C ARG A 290 6.86 1.69 12.18
N PRO A 291 5.90 2.28 12.90
CA PRO A 291 4.98 3.26 12.35
C PRO A 291 5.66 4.42 11.61
N GLY A 292 5.10 4.80 10.45
CA GLY A 292 5.61 5.91 9.65
C GLY A 292 5.06 7.27 10.09
N ALA A 293 5.36 8.31 9.30
CA ALA A 293 4.68 9.61 9.42
C ALA A 293 3.16 9.43 9.26
N PHE A 294 2.36 10.29 9.90
CA PHE A 294 0.89 10.21 9.91
C PHE A 294 0.30 8.94 10.56
N ALA A 295 1.09 8.20 11.34
CA ALA A 295 0.56 7.09 12.12
C ALA A 295 -0.48 7.56 13.15
N THR A 296 -1.69 7.03 13.05
CA THR A 296 -2.81 7.26 13.98
C THR A 296 -2.57 6.52 15.32
N PRO A 297 -3.29 6.88 16.39
CA PRO A 297 -3.29 6.09 17.63
C PRO A 297 -3.61 4.61 17.37
N LEU A 298 -4.59 4.31 16.51
CA LEU A 298 -4.96 2.94 16.14
C LEU A 298 -3.81 2.19 15.43
N ILE A 299 -3.05 2.85 14.55
CA ILE A 299 -1.85 2.25 13.94
C ILE A 299 -0.79 1.94 14.98
N LYS A 300 -0.57 2.83 15.95
CA LYS A 300 0.40 2.61 17.04
C LYS A 300 -0.01 1.44 17.93
N ALA A 301 -1.30 1.33 18.28
CA ALA A 301 -1.86 0.21 19.04
C ALA A 301 -1.72 -1.13 18.28
N ALA A 302 -1.98 -1.14 16.98
CA ALA A 302 -1.78 -2.34 16.17
C ALA A 302 -0.30 -2.74 16.06
N ALA A 303 0.61 -1.75 16.02
CA ALA A 303 2.06 -1.99 16.02
C ALA A 303 2.60 -2.46 17.39
N SER A 304 2.04 -1.99 18.51
CA SER A 304 2.37 -2.49 19.86
C SER A 304 1.86 -3.91 20.07
N GLY A 305 0.76 -4.27 19.39
CA GLY A 305 0.12 -5.58 19.50
C GLY A 305 -0.57 -5.74 20.85
N SER A 306 -1.30 -4.72 21.26
CA SER A 306 -2.19 -4.74 22.43
C SER A 306 -3.64 -4.68 21.96
N LEU A 307 -4.40 -5.76 22.18
CA LEU A 307 -5.81 -5.81 21.79
C LEU A 307 -6.61 -4.73 22.52
N ALA A 308 -6.34 -4.53 23.81
CA ALA A 308 -6.99 -3.50 24.62
C ALA A 308 -6.76 -2.08 24.06
N GLU A 309 -5.53 -1.77 23.60
CA GLU A 309 -5.25 -0.47 22.98
C GLU A 309 -5.94 -0.32 21.62
N ILE A 310 -6.05 -1.40 20.84
CA ILE A 310 -6.77 -1.40 19.56
C ILE A 310 -8.26 -1.11 19.80
N GLU A 311 -8.88 -1.81 20.76
CA GLU A 311 -10.27 -1.61 21.12
C GLU A 311 -10.53 -0.21 21.67
N ALA A 312 -9.67 0.30 22.55
CA ALA A 312 -9.77 1.67 23.07
C ALA A 312 -9.64 2.72 21.96
N ALA A 313 -8.69 2.55 21.03
CA ALA A 313 -8.52 3.47 19.91
C ALA A 313 -9.72 3.46 18.95
N LEU A 314 -10.36 2.30 18.74
CA LEU A 314 -11.59 2.19 17.94
C LEU A 314 -12.79 2.81 18.65
N GLN A 315 -12.94 2.59 19.96
CA GLN A 315 -13.99 3.21 20.78
C GLN A 315 -13.88 4.74 20.78
N GLY A 316 -12.66 5.28 20.71
CA GLY A 316 -12.40 6.71 20.51
C GLY A 316 -12.56 7.21 19.07
N GLY A 317 -13.20 6.46 18.17
CA GLY A 317 -13.47 6.88 16.79
C GLY A 317 -12.32 6.67 15.81
N GLY A 318 -11.30 5.87 16.17
CA GLY A 318 -10.20 5.54 15.27
C GLY A 318 -10.67 4.83 13.99
N ASP A 319 -10.30 5.34 12.82
CA ASP A 319 -10.64 4.71 11.55
C ASP A 319 -9.65 3.57 11.18
N PRO A 320 -10.08 2.30 11.09
CA PRO A 320 -9.21 1.18 10.73
C PRO A 320 -8.70 1.22 9.29
N LEU A 321 -9.36 1.96 8.40
CA LEU A 321 -9.01 2.06 6.98
C LEU A 321 -8.02 3.18 6.70
N ARG A 322 -7.76 4.05 7.69
CA ARG A 322 -6.82 5.16 7.56
C ARG A 322 -5.40 4.65 7.37
N ALA A 323 -4.77 5.13 6.31
CA ALA A 323 -3.40 4.81 5.96
C ALA A 323 -2.43 5.88 6.48
N ASP A 324 -1.20 5.46 6.80
CA ASP A 324 -0.11 6.36 7.14
C ASP A 324 0.59 6.94 5.89
N GLY A 325 1.66 7.70 6.09
CA GLY A 325 2.50 8.26 5.03
C GLY A 325 3.28 7.26 4.18
N ARG A 326 3.10 5.95 4.42
CA ARG A 326 3.61 4.85 3.59
C ARG A 326 2.46 4.05 2.95
N GLY A 327 1.22 4.42 3.22
CA GLY A 327 0.04 3.73 2.69
C GLY A 327 -0.34 2.50 3.50
N LEU A 328 0.19 2.34 4.71
CA LEU A 328 -0.10 1.20 5.58
C LEU A 328 -1.18 1.57 6.59
N THR A 329 -2.20 0.72 6.71
CA THR A 329 -3.27 0.81 7.72
C THR A 329 -2.90 0.05 8.99
N ALA A 330 -3.70 0.18 10.05
CA ALA A 330 -3.52 -0.55 11.31
C ALA A 330 -3.43 -2.08 11.09
N PHE A 331 -4.22 -2.62 10.16
CA PHE A 331 -4.18 -4.05 9.81
C PHE A 331 -2.80 -4.52 9.32
N HIS A 332 -2.07 -3.69 8.56
CA HIS A 332 -0.73 -4.04 8.09
C HIS A 332 0.29 -4.14 9.23
N TYR A 333 0.15 -3.31 10.26
CA TYR A 333 1.02 -3.36 11.43
C TYR A 333 0.69 -4.54 12.33
N LEU A 334 -0.60 -4.83 12.51
CA LEU A 334 -1.06 -6.05 13.18
C LEU A 334 -0.47 -7.30 12.52
N ALA A 335 -0.48 -7.34 11.18
CA ALA A 335 0.08 -8.43 10.41
C ALA A 335 1.59 -8.66 10.65
N ALA A 336 2.34 -7.58 10.92
CA ALA A 336 3.77 -7.64 11.23
C ALA A 336 4.08 -7.87 12.73
N ASN A 337 3.09 -7.75 13.61
CA ASN A 337 3.25 -7.90 15.06
C ASN A 337 2.99 -9.35 15.51
N ARG A 338 3.76 -9.86 16.48
CA ARG A 338 3.63 -11.24 17.03
C ARG A 338 3.31 -11.35 18.51
N THR A 339 3.11 -10.24 19.19
CA THR A 339 2.91 -10.23 20.65
C THR A 339 1.51 -10.71 21.03
N LEU A 340 0.52 -10.55 20.16
CA LEU A 340 -0.84 -11.03 20.39
C LEU A 340 -0.95 -12.55 20.31
N SER A 341 -1.72 -13.11 21.24
CA SER A 341 -2.18 -14.50 21.20
C SER A 341 -2.98 -14.77 19.91
N ALA A 342 -3.15 -16.05 19.55
CA ALA A 342 -3.92 -16.40 18.35
C ALA A 342 -5.38 -15.92 18.45
N ALA A 343 -6.00 -16.02 19.64
CA ALA A 343 -7.35 -15.56 19.89
C ALA A 343 -7.46 -14.03 19.78
N ASP A 344 -6.55 -13.30 20.43
CA ASP A 344 -6.57 -11.83 20.39
C ASP A 344 -6.27 -11.30 18.99
N ARG A 345 -5.39 -11.98 18.25
CA ARG A 345 -5.13 -11.66 16.84
C ARG A 345 -6.38 -11.86 16.00
N ALA A 346 -7.08 -12.97 16.12
CA ALA A 346 -8.32 -13.21 15.38
C ALA A 346 -9.36 -12.12 15.68
N ARG A 347 -9.48 -11.71 16.96
CA ARG A 347 -10.33 -10.60 17.37
C ARG A 347 -9.89 -9.27 16.76
N ALA A 348 -8.61 -8.93 16.83
CA ALA A 348 -8.06 -7.71 16.26
C ALA A 348 -8.23 -7.65 14.73
N VAL A 349 -8.09 -8.78 14.03
CA VAL A 349 -8.34 -8.87 12.58
C VAL A 349 -9.79 -8.52 12.25
N ALA A 350 -10.75 -9.10 12.98
CA ALA A 350 -12.18 -8.82 12.77
C ALA A 350 -12.56 -7.35 13.00
N LEU A 351 -11.80 -6.63 13.85
CA LEU A 351 -12.00 -5.21 14.10
C LEU A 351 -11.38 -4.30 13.03
N LEU A 352 -10.32 -4.75 12.36
CA LEU A 352 -9.50 -3.90 11.48
C LEU A 352 -9.67 -4.15 9.98
N PHE A 353 -10.28 -5.25 9.56
CA PHE A 353 -10.35 -5.67 8.15
C PHE A 353 -11.78 -5.89 7.66
#